data_AF-A0A182DYY2-F1
#
_entry.id   AF-A0A182DYY2-F1
#
_cell.length_a   1.000
_cell.length_b   1.000
_cell.length_c   1.000
_cell.angle_alpha   90.00
_cell.angle_beta   90.00
_cell.angle_gamma   90.00
#
_symmetry.space_group_name_H-M   'P 1'
#
loop_
_entity.id
_entity.type
_entity.pdbx_description
1 polymer ?
#
loop_
_entity_poly.entity_id
_entity_poly.type
_entity_poly.pdbx_seq_one_letter_code
_entity_poly.pdbx_strand_id
1 'polypeptide(L)'
;MQHSMLRVDDKKSDSRQEKILTKKTNKPLMEKKRRARINKCLFEMKQMLVDDIKNGSPSHSKWEKADILEMSVAYIKQLRRRIAAHNKAEQAFLSPDFVDGFLDCVREMQNYTLLEKWPADLREYNNRLRSHLNARLQLLSKSIMKVAVKPGFIQNSQLIF
;
A
#
# COMPACT_ATOMS: atom_id res chain seq x y z
N MET A 1 -63.97 -26.85 55.31
CA MET A 1 -63.26 -25.57 55.06
C MET A 1 -61.85 -25.91 54.59
N GLN A 2 -61.62 -25.80 53.27
CA GLN A 2 -60.28 -25.86 52.68
C GLN A 2 -59.58 -24.52 52.96
N HIS A 3 -58.33 -24.54 53.41
CA HIS A 3 -57.46 -23.37 53.30
C HIS A 3 -56.13 -23.81 52.70
N SER A 4 -56.01 -23.52 51.41
CA SER A 4 -54.80 -23.58 50.60
C SER A 4 -53.89 -22.40 50.95
N MET A 5 -52.60 -22.64 51.12
CA MET A 5 -51.59 -21.58 50.99
C MET A 5 -50.41 -22.12 50.19
N LEU A 6 -50.41 -21.77 48.91
CA LEU A 6 -49.30 -21.89 47.98
C LEU A 6 -48.07 -21.14 48.53
N ARG A 7 -46.95 -21.83 48.71
CA ARG A 7 -45.63 -21.20 48.77
C ARG A 7 -45.18 -20.93 47.33
N VAL A 8 -45.29 -19.68 46.90
CA VAL A 8 -44.54 -19.15 45.76
C VAL A 8 -43.49 -18.20 46.34
N ASP A 9 -42.32 -18.21 45.69
CA ASP A 9 -41.24 -17.21 45.74
C ASP A 9 -39.94 -17.59 46.47
N ASP A 10 -39.06 -18.34 45.78
CA ASP A 10 -37.61 -18.24 46.00
C ASP A 10 -36.76 -18.58 44.75
N LYS A 11 -37.17 -18.08 43.56
CA LYS A 11 -36.39 -18.29 42.30
C LYS A 11 -35.81 -17.00 41.69
N LYS A 12 -36.07 -15.83 42.27
CA LYS A 12 -35.69 -14.53 41.67
C LYS A 12 -34.33 -14.02 42.14
N SER A 13 -33.82 -14.49 43.29
CA SER A 13 -32.55 -14.08 43.90
C SER A 13 -31.33 -14.67 43.16
N ASP A 14 -31.41 -15.93 42.74
CA ASP A 14 -30.31 -16.68 42.13
C ASP A 14 -29.91 -16.18 40.72
N SER A 15 -30.91 -15.89 39.87
CA SER A 15 -30.69 -15.40 38.49
C SER A 15 -29.99 -14.03 38.40
N ARG A 16 -30.11 -13.21 39.45
CA ARG A 16 -29.48 -11.88 39.51
C ARG A 16 -28.03 -11.99 39.98
N GLN A 17 -27.74 -12.93 40.87
CA GLN A 17 -26.41 -13.21 41.37
C GLN A 17 -25.54 -13.91 40.31
N GLU A 18 -26.12 -14.86 39.57
CA GLU A 18 -25.45 -15.55 38.45
C GLU A 18 -25.12 -14.58 37.29
N LYS A 19 -26.01 -13.64 36.97
CA LYS A 19 -25.73 -12.56 35.98
C LYS A 19 -24.62 -11.60 36.41
N ILE A 20 -24.44 -11.37 37.71
CA ILE A 20 -23.38 -10.50 38.24
C ILE A 20 -22.04 -11.24 38.29
N LEU A 21 -22.03 -12.51 38.68
CA LEU A 21 -20.85 -13.38 38.66
C LEU A 21 -20.35 -13.59 37.23
N THR A 22 -21.22 -13.89 36.27
CA THR A 22 -20.88 -14.00 34.84
C THR A 22 -20.40 -12.67 34.26
N LYS A 23 -20.99 -11.52 34.60
CA LYS A 23 -20.45 -10.20 34.20
C LYS A 23 -19.08 -9.90 34.84
N LYS A 24 -18.84 -10.37 36.08
CA LYS A 24 -17.55 -10.18 36.79
C LYS A 24 -16.46 -11.14 36.32
N THR A 25 -16.78 -12.34 35.84
CA THR A 25 -15.83 -13.33 35.29
C THR A 25 -15.62 -13.18 33.77
N ASN A 26 -16.61 -12.72 33.02
CA ASN A 26 -16.45 -12.46 31.58
C ASN A 26 -15.56 -11.26 31.29
N LYS A 27 -15.56 -10.22 32.13
CA LYS A 27 -14.65 -9.07 31.98
C LYS A 27 -13.15 -9.46 32.01
N PRO A 28 -12.65 -10.24 32.99
CA PRO A 28 -11.26 -10.70 32.98
C PRO A 28 -10.96 -11.69 31.85
N LEU A 29 -11.92 -12.53 31.44
CA LEU A 29 -11.77 -13.41 30.28
C LEU A 29 -11.66 -12.62 28.95
N MET A 30 -12.49 -11.59 28.77
CA MET A 30 -12.45 -10.71 27.62
C MET A 30 -11.15 -9.91 27.57
N GLU A 31 -10.65 -9.44 28.71
CA GLU A 31 -9.36 -8.77 28.81
C GLU A 31 -8.20 -9.72 28.49
N LYS A 32 -8.26 -10.99 28.94
CA LYS A 32 -7.28 -12.02 28.58
C LYS A 32 -7.25 -12.25 27.05
N LYS A 33 -8.42 -12.36 26.41
CA LYS A 33 -8.54 -12.48 24.94
C LYS A 33 -8.02 -11.22 24.24
N ARG A 34 -8.29 -10.03 24.77
CA ARG A 34 -7.78 -8.76 24.22
C ARG A 34 -6.25 -8.71 24.28
N ARG A 35 -5.65 -9.06 25.44
CA ARG A 35 -4.19 -9.11 25.64
C ARG A 35 -3.51 -10.11 24.71
N ALA A 36 -4.11 -11.28 24.51
CA ALA A 36 -3.59 -12.27 23.56
C ALA A 36 -3.55 -11.73 22.13
N ARG A 37 -4.62 -11.05 21.68
CA ARG A 37 -4.64 -10.40 20.35
C ARG A 37 -3.55 -9.34 20.21
N ILE A 38 -3.39 -8.46 21.20
CA ILE A 38 -2.36 -7.41 21.18
C ILE A 38 -0.97 -8.03 21.07
N ASN A 39 -0.66 -9.05 21.88
CA ASN A 39 0.64 -9.70 21.84
C ASN A 39 0.89 -10.41 20.50
N LYS A 40 -0.14 -11.01 19.90
CA LYS A 40 -0.05 -11.60 18.55
C LYS A 40 0.35 -10.55 17.51
N CYS A 41 -0.36 -9.41 17.48
CA CYS A 41 -0.05 -8.34 16.54
C CYS A 41 1.34 -7.74 16.77
N LEU A 42 1.76 -7.56 18.03
CA LEU A 42 3.12 -7.09 18.35
C LEU A 42 4.20 -8.07 17.88
N PHE A 43 3.96 -9.37 17.99
CA PHE A 43 4.87 -10.39 17.49
C PHE A 43 4.97 -10.36 15.97
N GLU A 44 3.83 -10.33 15.26
CA GLU A 44 3.80 -10.21 13.79
C GLU A 44 4.52 -8.94 13.32
N MET A 45 4.27 -7.81 13.99
CA MET A 45 4.92 -6.53 13.70
C MET A 45 6.43 -6.59 13.90
N LYS A 46 6.90 -7.24 14.97
CA LYS A 46 8.32 -7.50 15.19
C LYS A 46 8.93 -8.33 14.05
N GLN A 47 8.28 -9.40 13.61
CA GLN A 47 8.80 -10.23 12.51
C GLN A 47 8.97 -9.42 11.22
N MET A 48 7.93 -8.67 10.81
CA MET A 48 8.00 -7.82 9.62
C MET A 48 9.13 -6.78 9.70
N LEU A 49 9.28 -6.14 10.86
CA LEU A 49 10.36 -5.18 11.07
C LEU A 49 11.75 -5.82 11.02
N VAL A 50 11.92 -7.00 11.63
CA VAL A 50 13.20 -7.71 11.62
C VAL A 50 13.58 -8.15 10.21
N ASP A 51 12.62 -8.63 9.42
CA ASP A 51 12.85 -9.06 8.05
C ASP A 51 13.30 -7.92 7.13
N ASP A 52 12.73 -6.72 7.32
CA ASP A 52 13.05 -5.55 6.50
C ASP A 52 14.29 -4.76 6.98
N ILE A 53 14.70 -4.91 8.25
CA ILE A 53 15.81 -4.15 8.89
C ILE A 53 17.13 -4.95 8.92
N LYS A 54 17.24 -6.11 8.26
CA LYS A 54 18.38 -7.07 8.30
C LYS A 54 19.82 -6.55 8.05
N ASN A 55 20.05 -5.26 7.88
CA ASN A 55 21.34 -4.68 7.51
C ASN A 55 22.09 -3.92 8.61
N GLY A 56 21.77 -4.04 9.92
CA GLY A 56 22.62 -3.28 10.87
C GLY A 56 22.42 -3.33 12.37
N SER A 57 21.72 -4.31 12.98
CA SER A 57 21.67 -4.34 14.45
C SER A 57 21.77 -5.76 15.04
N PRO A 58 22.57 -5.97 16.10
CA PRO A 58 22.72 -7.28 16.71
C PRO A 58 21.51 -7.64 17.58
N SER A 59 20.99 -8.84 17.37
CA SER A 59 20.01 -9.57 18.20
C SER A 59 18.68 -8.85 18.48
N HIS A 60 17.78 -8.92 17.49
CA HIS A 60 16.37 -8.59 17.65
C HIS A 60 15.62 -9.50 18.64
N SER A 61 16.26 -10.52 19.23
CA SER A 61 15.60 -11.39 20.20
C SER A 61 15.10 -10.62 21.43
N LYS A 62 15.73 -9.47 21.75
CA LYS A 62 15.48 -8.69 22.98
C LYS A 62 14.52 -7.51 22.85
N TRP A 63 13.93 -7.24 21.68
CA TRP A 63 13.02 -6.07 21.55
C TRP A 63 11.85 -6.14 22.54
N GLU A 64 11.74 -5.10 23.35
CA GLU A 64 10.65 -4.89 24.29
C GLU A 64 9.42 -4.31 23.55
N LYS A 65 8.28 -4.22 24.25
CA LYS A 65 7.05 -3.69 23.64
C LYS A 65 7.19 -2.23 23.22
N ALA A 66 7.96 -1.44 23.96
CA ALA A 66 8.25 -0.04 23.62
C ALA A 66 9.09 0.04 22.34
N ASP A 67 10.17 -0.74 22.25
CA ASP A 67 11.04 -0.80 21.07
C ASP A 67 10.25 -1.20 19.81
N ILE A 68 9.41 -2.23 19.90
CA ILE A 68 8.58 -2.68 18.77
C ILE A 68 7.71 -1.52 18.27
N LEU A 69 7.09 -0.75 19.17
CA LEU A 69 6.24 0.38 18.80
C LEU A 69 7.04 1.54 18.19
N GLU A 70 8.19 1.88 18.78
CA GLU A 70 9.05 2.95 18.29
C GLU A 70 9.62 2.62 16.90
N MET A 71 10.15 1.40 16.73
CA MET A 71 10.67 0.92 15.44
C MET A 71 9.58 0.87 14.38
N SER A 72 8.35 0.52 14.75
CA SER A 72 7.20 0.55 13.83
C SER A 72 6.91 1.95 13.33
N VAL A 73 6.91 2.94 14.22
CA VAL A 73 6.66 4.34 13.84
C VAL A 73 7.77 4.86 12.93
N ALA A 74 9.03 4.56 13.26
CA ALA A 74 10.17 4.92 12.43
C ALA A 74 10.08 4.27 11.03
N TYR A 75 9.77 2.98 10.97
CA TYR A 75 9.59 2.23 9.74
C TYR A 75 8.45 2.78 8.88
N ILE A 76 7.29 3.05 9.45
CA ILE A 76 6.15 3.64 8.71
C ILE A 76 6.52 5.01 8.13
N LYS A 77 7.22 5.86 8.90
CA LYS A 77 7.71 7.16 8.41
C LYS A 77 8.69 6.98 7.25
N GLN A 78 9.61 6.02 7.36
CA GLN A 78 10.54 5.70 6.28
C GLN A 78 9.81 5.17 5.04
N LEU A 79 8.86 4.27 5.22
CA LEU A 79 8.06 3.71 4.13
C LEU A 79 7.27 4.80 3.40
N ARG A 80 6.64 5.73 4.13
CA ARG A 80 5.95 6.89 3.53
C ARG A 80 6.90 7.76 2.71
N ARG A 81 8.12 8.01 3.21
CA ARG A 81 9.14 8.76 2.44
C ARG A 81 9.56 8.01 1.17
N ARG A 82 9.78 6.70 1.25
CA ARG A 82 10.12 5.86 0.09
C ARG A 82 9.01 5.89 -0.97
N ILE A 83 7.75 5.73 -0.55
CA ILE A 83 6.59 5.80 -1.45
C ILE A 83 6.48 7.20 -2.08
N ALA A 84 6.64 8.28 -1.29
CA ALA A 84 6.59 9.63 -1.83
C ALA A 84 7.72 9.90 -2.84
N ALA A 85 8.94 9.42 -2.57
CA ALA A 85 10.06 9.52 -3.49
C ALA A 85 9.81 8.72 -4.79
N HIS A 86 9.29 7.50 -4.68
CA HIS A 86 8.91 6.69 -5.85
C HIS A 86 7.87 7.39 -6.71
N ASN A 87 6.79 7.89 -6.08
CA ASN A 87 5.74 8.61 -6.78
C ASN A 87 6.26 9.89 -7.45
N LYS A 88 7.23 10.59 -6.84
CA LYS A 88 7.86 11.76 -7.43
C LYS A 88 8.71 11.39 -8.64
N ALA A 89 9.46 10.28 -8.56
CA ALA A 89 10.22 9.76 -9.69
C ALA A 89 9.31 9.33 -10.85
N GLU A 90 8.23 8.59 -10.57
CA GLU A 90 7.23 8.22 -11.58
C GLU A 90 6.57 9.46 -12.20
N GLN A 91 6.25 10.48 -11.41
CA GLN A 91 5.71 11.74 -11.94
C GLN A 91 6.72 12.49 -12.81
N ALA A 92 8.02 12.40 -12.53
CA ALA A 92 9.04 13.02 -13.40
C ALA A 92 9.05 12.40 -14.81
N PHE A 93 8.87 11.07 -14.91
CA PHE A 93 8.74 10.38 -16.20
C PHE A 93 7.41 10.63 -16.93
N LEU A 94 6.43 11.21 -16.23
CA LEU A 94 5.14 11.63 -16.80
C LEU A 94 5.06 13.15 -16.96
N SER A 95 6.17 13.87 -16.75
CA SER A 95 6.20 15.30 -17.00
C SER A 95 6.07 15.57 -18.51
N PRO A 96 5.35 16.65 -18.91
CA PRO A 96 5.26 17.04 -20.31
C PRO A 96 6.63 17.20 -20.97
N ASP A 97 7.58 17.83 -20.29
CA ASP A 97 8.94 18.04 -20.79
C ASP A 97 9.67 16.72 -21.10
N PHE A 98 9.50 15.70 -20.26
CA PHE A 98 10.08 14.37 -20.52
C PHE A 98 9.47 13.72 -21.76
N VAL A 99 8.17 13.89 -21.95
CA VAL A 99 7.40 13.27 -23.05
C VAL A 99 7.73 13.96 -24.37
N ASP A 100 7.86 15.29 -24.35
CA ASP A 100 8.29 16.07 -25.50
C ASP A 100 9.71 15.69 -25.91
N GLY A 101 10.65 15.60 -24.96
CA GLY A 101 12.01 15.12 -25.24
C GLY A 101 12.05 13.67 -25.77
N PHE A 102 11.16 12.80 -25.27
CA PHE A 102 11.02 11.44 -25.79
C PHE A 102 10.50 11.44 -27.23
N LEU A 103 9.50 12.27 -27.54
CA LEU A 103 8.94 12.42 -28.88
C LEU A 103 10.00 12.95 -29.86
N ASP A 104 10.77 13.95 -29.46
CA ASP A 104 11.85 14.50 -30.28
C ASP A 104 12.92 13.45 -30.58
N CYS A 105 13.28 12.60 -29.60
CA CYS A 105 14.20 11.48 -29.83
C CYS A 105 13.67 10.49 -30.88
N VAL A 106 12.39 10.13 -30.80
CA VAL A 106 11.75 9.24 -31.80
C VAL A 106 11.70 9.89 -33.18
N ARG A 107 11.45 11.21 -33.26
CA ARG A 107 11.44 11.97 -34.51
C ARG A 107 12.84 12.06 -35.13
N GLU A 108 13.86 12.34 -34.34
CA GLU A 108 15.25 12.38 -34.80
C GLU A 108 15.68 11.02 -35.38
N MET A 109 15.32 9.91 -34.73
CA MET A 109 15.56 8.57 -35.29
C MET A 109 14.91 8.34 -36.66
N GLN A 110 13.76 8.96 -36.93
CA GLN A 110 13.13 8.92 -38.25
C GLN A 110 13.92 9.74 -39.27
N ASN A 111 14.39 10.92 -38.88
CA ASN A 111 15.18 11.80 -39.74
C ASN A 111 16.49 11.15 -40.19
N TYR A 112 17.23 10.47 -39.28
CA TYR A 112 18.47 9.77 -39.65
C TYR A 112 18.25 8.66 -40.67
N THR A 113 17.11 7.97 -40.63
CA THR A 113 16.77 6.92 -41.60
C THR A 113 16.49 7.50 -43.00
N LEU A 114 16.08 8.77 -43.09
CA LEU A 114 15.84 9.48 -44.35
C LEU A 114 17.11 10.10 -44.95
N LEU A 115 18.08 10.46 -44.10
CA LEU A 115 19.29 11.16 -44.49
C LEU A 115 20.38 10.23 -45.02
N GLU A 116 20.38 8.95 -44.63
CA GLU A 116 21.50 8.05 -44.87
C GLU A 116 21.03 6.73 -45.50
N LYS A 117 21.77 6.23 -46.51
CA LYS A 117 21.45 4.96 -47.17
C LYS A 117 21.91 3.78 -46.31
N TRP A 118 21.14 3.48 -45.27
CA TRP A 118 21.45 2.38 -44.36
C TRP A 118 21.37 1.01 -45.07
N PRO A 119 22.17 0.01 -44.67
CA PRO A 119 21.95 -1.39 -45.04
C PRO A 119 20.54 -1.88 -44.65
N ALA A 120 20.01 -2.90 -45.34
CA ALA A 120 18.66 -3.42 -45.09
C ALA A 120 18.46 -3.89 -43.63
N ASP A 121 19.44 -4.60 -43.09
CA ASP A 121 19.38 -5.14 -41.72
C ASP A 121 19.31 -4.04 -40.66
N LEU A 122 20.07 -2.97 -40.83
CA LEU A 122 20.06 -1.83 -39.90
C LEU A 122 18.76 -1.03 -40.00
N ARG A 123 18.14 -0.93 -41.19
CA ARG A 123 16.80 -0.35 -41.34
C ARG A 123 15.74 -1.18 -40.63
N GLU A 124 15.81 -2.50 -40.73
CA GLU A 124 14.87 -3.37 -40.03
C GLU A 124 15.01 -3.23 -38.49
N TYR A 125 16.24 -3.22 -37.99
CA TYR A 125 16.52 -3.01 -36.57
C TYR A 125 15.99 -1.64 -36.10
N ASN A 126 16.27 -0.57 -36.85
CA ASN A 126 15.77 0.77 -36.53
C ASN A 126 14.23 0.80 -36.52
N ASN A 127 13.56 0.19 -37.51
CA ASN A 127 12.11 0.11 -37.56
C ASN A 127 11.51 -0.65 -36.37
N ARG A 128 12.13 -1.74 -35.94
CA ARG A 128 11.73 -2.50 -34.74
C ARG A 128 11.90 -1.68 -33.48
N LEU A 129 13.04 -1.00 -33.33
CA LEU A 129 13.33 -0.12 -32.20
C LEU A 129 12.33 1.04 -32.14
N ARG A 130 12.11 1.72 -33.27
CA ARG A 130 11.12 2.80 -33.41
C ARG A 130 9.70 2.34 -33.08
N SER A 131 9.31 1.15 -33.54
CA SER A 131 7.99 0.58 -33.22
C SER A 131 7.85 0.32 -31.72
N HIS A 132 8.90 -0.19 -31.07
CA HIS A 132 8.93 -0.37 -29.62
C HIS A 132 8.81 0.96 -28.88
N LEU A 133 9.59 1.98 -29.27
CA LEU A 133 9.57 3.30 -28.64
C LEU A 133 8.21 3.99 -28.80
N ASN A 134 7.57 3.91 -29.97
CA ASN A 134 6.22 4.42 -30.18
C ASN A 134 5.18 3.69 -29.31
N ALA A 135 5.28 2.37 -29.18
CA ALA A 135 4.40 1.62 -28.28
C ALA A 135 4.58 2.05 -26.82
N ARG A 136 5.82 2.34 -26.39
CA ARG A 136 6.10 2.88 -25.05
C ARG A 136 5.56 4.30 -24.87
N LEU A 137 5.69 5.16 -25.87
CA LEU A 137 5.12 6.51 -25.87
C LEU A 137 3.59 6.49 -25.71
N GLN A 138 2.89 5.56 -26.36
CA GLN A 138 1.45 5.39 -26.18
C GLN A 138 1.06 4.92 -24.77
N LEU A 139 1.91 4.13 -24.10
CA LEU A 139 1.67 3.75 -22.70
C LEU A 139 1.91 4.94 -21.76
N LEU A 140 2.92 5.78 -22.06
CA LEU A 140 3.19 7.02 -21.34
C LEU A 140 2.01 7.99 -21.48
N SER A 141 1.51 8.23 -22.70
CA SER A 141 0.35 9.13 -22.92
C SER A 141 -0.90 8.65 -22.19
N LYS A 142 -1.19 7.34 -22.20
CA LYS A 142 -2.26 6.73 -21.40
C LYS A 142 -2.06 6.94 -19.89
N SER A 143 -0.82 6.90 -19.42
CA SER A 143 -0.49 7.09 -18.01
C SER A 143 -0.59 8.56 -17.58
N ILE A 144 -0.20 9.50 -18.45
CA ILE A 144 -0.38 10.95 -18.26
C ILE A 144 -1.86 11.28 -18.16
N MET A 145 -2.69 10.76 -19.09
CA MET A 145 -4.15 10.95 -19.05
C MET A 145 -4.74 10.44 -17.73
N LYS A 146 -4.28 9.29 -17.21
CA LYS A 146 -4.72 8.78 -15.90
C LYS A 146 -4.29 9.68 -14.72
N VAL A 147 -3.11 10.30 -14.80
CA VAL A 147 -2.62 11.22 -13.76
C VAL A 147 -3.34 12.57 -13.82
N ALA A 148 -3.61 13.09 -15.02
CA ALA A 148 -4.36 14.33 -15.25
C ALA A 148 -5.84 14.20 -14.86
N VAL A 149 -6.42 13.00 -14.92
CA VAL A 149 -7.81 12.73 -14.51
C VAL A 149 -8.00 12.61 -12.99
N LYS A 150 -6.98 12.90 -12.16
CA LYS A 150 -7.22 13.15 -10.73
C LYS A 150 -8.22 14.32 -10.59
N PRO A 151 -9.28 14.17 -9.77
CA PRO A 151 -10.44 15.05 -9.81
C PRO A 151 -10.05 16.43 -9.30
N GLY A 152 -9.78 17.36 -10.22
CA GLY A 152 -9.44 18.74 -9.85
C GLY A 152 -8.89 19.62 -10.96
N PHE A 153 -8.38 19.09 -12.07
CA PHE A 153 -7.83 19.96 -13.13
C PHE A 153 -8.19 19.46 -14.52
N ILE A 154 -9.18 20.12 -15.14
CA ILE A 154 -9.37 20.06 -16.58
C ILE A 154 -8.30 20.95 -17.20
N GLN A 155 -7.47 20.42 -18.08
CA GLN A 155 -7.04 21.22 -19.22
C GLN A 155 -6.90 20.36 -20.47
N ASN A 156 -7.71 20.73 -21.44
CA ASN A 156 -7.64 20.36 -22.84
C ASN A 156 -6.21 20.45 -23.36
N SER A 157 -5.75 19.42 -24.08
CA SER A 157 -4.97 19.57 -25.31
C SER A 157 -5.04 18.27 -26.08
N GLN A 158 -5.39 18.39 -27.36
CA GLN A 158 -5.56 17.31 -28.31
C GLN A 158 -4.27 16.49 -28.45
N LEU A 159 -4.38 15.17 -28.27
CA LEU A 159 -3.45 14.22 -28.88
C LEU A 159 -4.12 13.69 -30.14
N ILE A 160 -3.88 14.40 -31.25
CA ILE A 160 -4.09 13.84 -32.59
C ILE A 160 -2.92 12.90 -32.86
N PHE A 161 -3.23 11.61 -32.99
CA PHE A 161 -2.53 10.68 -33.88
C PHE A 161 -3.59 9.82 -34.56
#